data_AF-A0A5R2MUU9-F1
#
_entry.id   AF-A0A5R2MUU9-F1
#
_cell.length_a   1.000
_cell.length_b   1.000
_cell.length_c   1.000
_cell.angle_alpha   90.00
_cell.angle_beta   90.00
_cell.angle_gamma   90.00
#
_symmetry.space_group_name_H-M   'P 1'
#
loop_
_entity.id
_entity.type
_entity.pdbx_description
1 polymer ?
#
loop_
_entity_poly.entity_id
_entity_poly.type
_entity_poly.pdbx_seq_one_letter_code
_entity_poly.pdbx_strand_id
1 'polypeptide(L)'
;TFLVFSGSSIMCVASAVDPLRAANRISGETLFDFKLVSVTGEAPVTTCGLPVAVSGRFDAAEPTDVLVVVAGFGTQNYATSGLLSGLRRAARAARACGGVEAG
;
A
#
# COMPACT_ATOMS: atom_id res chain seq x y z
N THR A 1 -3.37 4.74 3.73
CA THR A 1 -3.54 3.82 2.57
C THR A 1 -2.23 3.17 2.21
N PHE A 2 -2.22 1.84 2.07
CA PHE A 2 -1.07 1.07 1.56
C PHE A 2 -1.38 0.56 0.15
N LEU A 3 -0.65 1.03 -0.85
CA LEU A 3 -0.71 0.49 -2.21
C LEU A 3 0.27 -0.67 -2.34
N VAL A 4 -0.26 -1.88 -2.58
CA VAL A 4 0.53 -3.11 -2.68
C VAL A 4 0.62 -3.56 -4.14
N PHE A 5 1.85 -3.78 -4.62
CA PHE A 5 2.12 -4.32 -5.94
C PHE A 5 2.31 -5.85 -5.90
N SER A 6 2.00 -6.53 -7.00
CA SER A 6 2.44 -7.90 -7.21
C SER A 6 3.96 -7.95 -7.28
N GLY A 7 4.55 -9.03 -6.76
CA GLY A 7 6.01 -9.17 -6.64
C GLY A 7 6.60 -8.55 -5.36
N SER A 8 5.77 -7.96 -4.49
CA SER A 8 6.19 -7.56 -3.15
C SER A 8 6.42 -8.76 -2.24
N SER A 9 7.37 -8.64 -1.30
CA SER A 9 7.54 -9.64 -0.25
C SER A 9 6.34 -9.65 0.71
N ILE A 10 5.86 -10.84 1.08
CA ILE A 10 4.82 -10.98 2.11
C ILE A 10 5.28 -10.36 3.45
N MET A 11 6.58 -10.43 3.74
CA MET A 11 7.16 -9.85 4.94
C MET A 11 7.10 -8.32 4.93
N CYS A 12 7.29 -7.68 3.77
CA CYS A 12 7.17 -6.22 3.63
C CYS A 12 5.73 -5.75 3.85
N VAL A 13 4.75 -6.50 3.32
CA VAL A 13 3.33 -6.19 3.57
C VAL A 13 3.01 -6.34 5.06
N ALA A 14 3.42 -7.45 5.67
CA ALA A 14 3.17 -7.71 7.09
C ALA A 14 3.85 -6.69 8.00
N SER A 15 5.14 -6.41 7.79
CA SER A 15 5.90 -5.47 8.62
C SER A 15 5.40 -4.03 8.54
N ALA A 16 4.76 -3.66 7.43
CA ALA A 16 4.16 -2.34 7.26
C ALA A 16 2.87 -2.16 8.07
N VAL A 17 2.07 -3.22 8.26
CA VAL A 17 0.74 -3.13 8.90
C VAL A 17 0.67 -3.70 10.30
N ASP A 18 1.48 -4.71 10.63
CA ASP A 18 1.44 -5.35 11.94
C ASP A 18 1.77 -4.41 13.10
N PRO A 19 2.75 -3.48 12.99
CA PRO A 19 2.98 -2.49 14.03
C PRO A 19 1.77 -1.59 14.29
N LEU A 20 1.03 -1.20 13.24
CA LEU A 20 -0.17 -0.37 13.37
C LEU A 20 -1.30 -1.11 14.09
N ARG A 21 -1.53 -2.37 13.70
CA ARG A 21 -2.47 -3.28 14.38
C ARG A 21 -2.07 -3.48 15.85
N ALA A 22 -0.79 -3.70 16.12
CA ALA A 22 -0.28 -3.88 17.48
C ALA A 22 -0.45 -2.60 18.32
N ALA A 23 -0.17 -1.42 17.75
CA ALA A 23 -0.38 -0.14 18.42
C ALA A 23 -1.85 0.10 18.78
N ASN A 24 -2.79 -0.18 17.87
CA ASN A 24 -4.22 -0.12 18.19
C ASN A 24 -4.59 -1.09 19.32
N ARG A 25 -4.07 -2.32 19.27
CA ARG A 25 -4.35 -3.32 20.32
C ARG A 25 -3.82 -2.90 21.69
N ILE A 26 -2.61 -2.36 21.74
CA ILE A 26 -1.94 -1.97 23.00
C ILE A 26 -2.58 -0.71 23.60
N SER A 27 -2.96 0.26 22.75
CA SER A 27 -3.64 1.49 23.21
C SER A 27 -5.08 1.27 23.65
N GLY A 28 -5.75 0.22 23.14
CA GLY A 28 -7.16 -0.03 23.43
C GLY A 28 -8.12 0.89 22.65
N GLU A 29 -7.59 1.68 21.71
CA GLU A 29 -8.37 2.55 20.82
C GLU A 29 -7.85 2.44 19.36
N THR A 30 -8.60 3.01 18.42
CA THR A 30 -8.22 3.01 17.01
C THR A 30 -7.34 4.23 16.70
N LEU A 31 -6.03 4.08 16.90
CA LEU A 31 -5.03 5.10 16.54
C LEU A 31 -4.75 5.15 15.04
N PHE A 32 -4.79 3.99 14.38
CA PHE A 32 -4.53 3.84 12.96
C PHE A 32 -5.69 3.09 12.29
N ASP A 33 -6.36 3.75 11.36
CA ASP A 33 -7.25 3.10 10.40
C ASP A 33 -6.52 2.98 9.06
N PHE A 34 -6.38 1.77 8.56
CA PHE A 34 -5.62 1.51 7.35
C PHE A 34 -6.31 0.49 6.46
N LYS A 35 -6.01 0.60 5.17
CA LYS A 35 -6.48 -0.31 4.13
C LYS A 35 -5.36 -0.64 3.16
N LEU A 36 -5.43 -1.84 2.62
CA LEU A 36 -4.61 -2.29 1.50
C LEU A 36 -5.39 -2.08 0.22
N VAL A 37 -4.75 -1.52 -0.80
CA VAL A 37 -5.30 -1.35 -2.15
C VAL A 37 -4.29 -1.86 -3.17
N SER A 38 -4.74 -2.19 -4.37
CA SER A 38 -3.85 -2.56 -5.48
C SER A 38 -4.10 -1.69 -6.72
N VAL A 39 -3.22 -1.78 -7.71
CA VAL A 39 -3.35 -1.01 -8.96
C VAL A 39 -4.63 -1.34 -9.72
N THR A 40 -5.07 -2.61 -9.68
CA THR A 40 -6.23 -3.11 -10.43
C THR A 40 -7.48 -3.29 -9.57
N GLY A 41 -7.30 -3.44 -8.26
CA GLY A 41 -8.34 -3.87 -7.32
C GLY A 41 -8.34 -5.38 -7.07
N GLU A 42 -7.59 -6.14 -7.85
CA GLU A 42 -7.35 -7.57 -7.64
C GLU A 42 -6.26 -7.80 -6.58
N ALA A 43 -6.27 -8.99 -5.97
CA ALA A 43 -5.27 -9.38 -4.98
C ALA A 43 -3.86 -9.46 -5.62
N PRO A 44 -2.88 -8.64 -5.20
CA PRO A 44 -1.51 -8.77 -5.67
C PRO A 44 -0.90 -10.08 -5.16
N VAL A 45 -0.12 -10.74 -6.01
CA VAL A 45 0.57 -11.99 -5.68
C VAL A 45 1.96 -11.66 -5.15
N THR A 46 2.27 -12.11 -3.94
CA THR A 46 3.58 -11.90 -3.32
C THR A 46 4.66 -12.80 -3.92
N THR A 47 5.92 -12.52 -3.60
CA THR A 47 7.06 -13.35 -4.07
C THR A 47 6.99 -14.82 -3.66
N CYS A 48 6.26 -15.16 -2.60
CA CYS A 48 6.03 -16.55 -2.18
C CYS A 48 4.74 -17.17 -2.75
N GLY A 49 4.09 -16.51 -3.71
CA GLY A 49 2.89 -17.02 -4.39
C GLY A 49 1.59 -16.82 -3.64
N LEU A 50 1.61 -16.20 -2.45
CA LEU A 50 0.40 -15.94 -1.68
C LEU A 50 -0.29 -14.65 -2.13
N PRO A 51 -1.61 -14.66 -2.36
CA PRO A 51 -2.37 -13.46 -2.66
C PRO A 51 -2.59 -12.62 -1.39
N VAL A 52 -2.58 -11.30 -1.53
CA VAL A 52 -2.93 -10.36 -0.45
C VAL A 52 -4.32 -9.81 -0.69
N ALA A 53 -5.23 -9.99 0.26
CA ALA A 53 -6.56 -9.39 0.18
C ALA A 53 -6.46 -7.86 0.23
N VAL A 54 -7.19 -7.18 -0.64
CA VAL A 54 -7.23 -5.72 -0.74
C VAL A 54 -8.67 -5.21 -0.68
N SER A 55 -8.84 -3.99 -0.22
CA SER A 55 -10.14 -3.29 -0.16
C SER A 55 -10.61 -2.79 -1.53
N GLY A 56 -9.79 -2.96 -2.57
CA GLY A 56 -10.11 -2.59 -3.94
C GLY A 56 -8.98 -1.85 -4.65
N ARG A 57 -9.36 -1.16 -5.73
CA ARG A 57 -8.44 -0.43 -6.60
C ARG A 57 -7.98 0.87 -5.93
N PHE A 58 -6.72 1.23 -6.13
CA PHE A 58 -6.20 2.53 -5.72
C PHE A 58 -6.90 3.66 -6.47
N ASP A 59 -7.45 4.60 -5.70
CA ASP A 59 -8.04 5.84 -6.19
C ASP A 59 -7.22 7.02 -5.68
N ALA A 60 -6.60 7.77 -6.60
CA ALA A 60 -5.80 8.95 -6.28
C ALA A 60 -6.64 10.17 -5.85
N ALA A 61 -7.96 10.12 -6.02
CA ALA A 61 -8.88 11.15 -5.54
C ALA A 61 -9.37 10.88 -4.10
N GLU A 62 -9.20 9.66 -3.60
CA GLU A 62 -9.63 9.32 -2.25
C GLU A 62 -8.69 9.93 -1.20
N PRO A 63 -9.22 10.67 -0.20
CA PRO A 63 -8.39 11.24 0.85
C PRO A 63 -7.64 10.18 1.67
N THR A 64 -6.39 10.48 2.04
CA THR A 64 -5.60 9.65 2.96
C THR A 64 -4.61 10.52 3.72
N ASP A 65 -4.43 10.29 5.02
CA ASP A 65 -3.41 10.99 5.79
C ASP A 65 -2.00 10.56 5.38
N VAL A 66 -1.80 9.25 5.17
CA VAL A 66 -0.52 8.66 4.79
C VAL A 66 -0.69 7.74 3.59
N LEU A 67 0.13 7.91 2.56
CA LEU A 67 0.24 6.97 1.43
C LEU A 67 1.56 6.21 1.51
N VAL A 68 1.48 4.88 1.61
CA VAL A 68 2.66 4.01 1.56
C VAL A 68 2.60 3.13 0.34
N VAL A 69 3.68 3.09 -0.44
CA VAL A 69 3.83 2.17 -1.58
C VAL A 69 4.65 0.97 -1.15
N VAL A 70 4.08 -0.22 -1.26
CA VAL A 70 4.76 -1.49 -0.94
C VAL A 70 4.98 -2.24 -2.24
N ALA A 71 6.23 -2.26 -2.70
CA ALA A 71 6.57 -2.79 -4.01
C ALA A 71 7.81 -3.69 -3.96
N GLY A 72 7.94 -4.58 -4.94
CA GLY A 72 9.07 -5.51 -5.03
C GLY A 72 9.46 -5.79 -6.48
N PHE A 73 9.76 -7.04 -6.80
CA PHE A 73 10.22 -7.43 -8.13
C PHE A 73 9.17 -7.17 -9.22
N GLY A 74 9.61 -6.57 -10.34
CA GLY A 74 8.75 -6.35 -11.51
C GLY A 74 7.81 -5.15 -11.39
N THR A 75 7.90 -4.36 -10.31
CA THR A 75 7.10 -3.14 -10.09
C THR A 75 7.21 -2.14 -11.25
N GLN A 76 8.38 -2.04 -11.87
CA GLN A 76 8.61 -1.19 -13.05
C GLN A 76 7.66 -1.49 -14.22
N ASN A 77 7.17 -2.72 -14.34
CA ASN A 77 6.20 -3.11 -15.38
C ASN A 77 4.81 -2.50 -15.14
N TYR A 78 4.53 -2.05 -13.92
CA TYR A 78 3.27 -1.42 -13.53
C TYR A 78 3.35 0.11 -13.53
N ALA A 79 4.53 0.70 -13.73
CA ALA A 79 4.79 2.14 -13.65
C ALA A 79 4.30 2.93 -14.88
N THR A 80 3.02 2.81 -15.21
CA THR A 80 2.40 3.60 -16.27
C THR A 80 2.43 5.09 -15.94
N SER A 81 2.48 5.94 -16.97
CA SER A 81 2.43 7.40 -16.79
C SER A 81 1.19 7.85 -16.01
N GLY A 82 0.04 7.22 -16.27
CA GLY A 82 -1.21 7.44 -15.55
C GLY A 82 -1.09 7.14 -14.06
N LEU A 83 -0.60 5.95 -13.70
CA LEU A 83 -0.40 5.56 -12.30
C LEU A 83 0.58 6.49 -11.57
N LEU A 84 1.72 6.80 -12.20
CA LEU A 84 2.70 7.72 -11.61
C LEU A 84 2.13 9.13 -11.42
N SER A 85 1.30 9.63 -12.34
CA SER A 85 0.62 10.91 -12.16
C SER A 85 -0.37 10.87 -10.99
N GLY A 86 -1.12 9.77 -10.85
CA GLY A 86 -2.06 9.53 -9.74
C GLY A 86 -1.34 9.45 -8.40
N LEU A 87 -0.23 8.71 -8.32
CA LEU A 87 0.60 8.64 -7.12
C LEU A 87 1.16 10.00 -6.72
N ARG A 88 1.68 10.79 -7.66
CA ARG A 88 2.15 12.16 -7.37
C ARG A 88 1.01 13.07 -6.90
N ARG A 89 -0.20 12.90 -7.43
CA ARG A 89 -1.38 13.65 -6.97
C ARG A 89 -1.74 13.26 -5.53
N ALA A 90 -1.86 11.96 -5.25
CA ALA A 90 -2.20 11.46 -3.92
C ALA A 90 -1.14 11.80 -2.88
N ALA A 91 0.15 11.65 -3.20
CA ALA A 91 1.27 11.97 -2.32
C ALA A 91 1.31 13.47 -1.93
N ARG A 92 0.95 14.37 -2.86
CA ARG A 92 0.84 15.81 -2.57
C ARG A 92 -0.35 16.18 -1.70
N ALA A 93 -1.43 15.39 -1.76
CA ALA A 93 -2.63 15.61 -0.94
C ALA A 93 -2.51 14.98 0.45
N ALA A 94 -1.71 13.92 0.59
CA ALA A 94 -1.43 13.26 1.85
C ALA A 94 -0.54 14.12 2.77
N ARG A 95 -0.69 13.93 4.08
CA ARG A 95 0.18 14.58 5.08
C ARG A 95 1.58 14.00 5.08
N ALA A 96 1.71 12.72 4.72
CA ALA A 96 2.98 12.04 4.53
C ALA A 96 2.88 10.96 3.44
N CYS A 97 4.01 10.62 2.84
CA CYS A 97 4.13 9.47 1.96
C CYS A 97 5.47 8.74 2.15
N GLY A 98 5.51 7.46 1.81
CA GLY A 98 6.74 6.66 1.89
C GLY A 98 6.70 5.42 1.00
N GLY A 99 7.87 4.80 0.82
CA GLY A 99 8.06 3.56 0.09
C GLY A 99 8.61 2.47 1.00
N VAL A 100 8.19 1.22 0.78
CA VAL A 100 8.72 0.02 1.42
C VAL A 100 9.32 -0.86 0.32
N GLU A 101 10.57 -1.29 0.54
CA GLU A 101 11.37 -2.05 -0.43
C GLU A 101 11.59 -1.23 -1.72
N ALA A 102 10.98 -1.58 -2.84
CA ALA A 102 11.15 -0.90 -4.13
C ALA A 102 10.06 0.16 -4.41
N GLY A 103 9.29 0.52 -3.38
CA GLY A 103 8.14 1.43 -3.46
C GLY A 103 8.47 2.91 -3.49
#